data_AF-A0AB74FCD0-F1
#
_entry.id   AF-A0AB74FCD0-F1
#
_cell.length_a   1.000
_cell.length_b   1.000
_cell.length_c   1.000
_cell.angle_alpha   90.00
_cell.angle_beta   90.00
_cell.angle_gamma   90.00
#
_symmetry.space_group_name_H-M   'P 1'
#
loop_
_entity.id
_entity.type
_entity.pdbx_description
1 polymer ?
#
loop_
_entity_poly.entity_id
_entity_poly.type
_entity_poly.pdbx_seq_one_letter_code
_entity_poly.pdbx_strand_id
1 'polypeptide(L)'
;MSTPRSTEGLRRHTTQLRASTARKIKQAIREMKKKGLPINPNSVSRYSGVSRKTIYNHTDLLTQIRAAANKPVIRPADQGEGPPTTESGIIAALRNQITALKTGHRADIAELKATIKGLNEDLAAAHGEIYTLAEQLRHRGKSSIDKGSGTASPG
;
A
#
# COMPACT_ATOMS: atom_id res chain seq x y z
N MET A 1 17.64 -29.09 23.16
CA MET A 1 16.54 -30.00 22.79
C MET A 1 15.22 -29.44 23.34
N SER A 2 14.42 -28.74 22.52
CA SER A 2 13.16 -28.12 22.96
C SER A 2 12.03 -29.15 22.95
N THR A 3 11.35 -29.34 24.07
CA THR A 3 10.43 -30.46 24.29
C THR A 3 9.14 -30.33 23.44
N PRO A 4 8.70 -31.39 22.75
CA PRO A 4 7.57 -31.34 21.81
C PRO A 4 6.22 -30.99 22.46
N ARG A 5 6.09 -31.13 23.78
CA ARG A 5 4.87 -30.80 24.53
C ARG A 5 4.69 -29.28 24.74
N SER A 6 5.79 -28.52 24.78
CA SER A 6 5.76 -27.06 24.94
C SER A 6 5.39 -26.33 23.64
N THR A 7 5.75 -26.90 22.48
CA THR A 7 5.41 -26.32 21.16
C THR A 7 3.95 -26.59 20.78
N GLU A 8 3.39 -27.71 21.22
CA GLU A 8 2.00 -28.09 20.98
C GLU A 8 1.00 -27.16 21.68
N GLY A 9 1.26 -26.76 22.93
CA GLY A 9 0.41 -25.79 23.65
C GLY A 9 0.36 -24.43 22.96
N LEU A 10 1.51 -23.94 22.49
CA LEU A 10 1.61 -22.67 21.76
C LEU A 10 0.88 -22.75 20.41
N ARG A 11 1.00 -23.87 19.70
CA ARG A 11 0.24 -24.12 18.46
C ARG A 11 -1.26 -24.09 18.72
N ARG A 12 -1.75 -24.75 19.77
CA ARG A 12 -3.18 -24.75 20.12
C ARG A 12 -3.70 -23.35 20.49
N HIS A 13 -2.93 -22.59 21.25
CA HIS A 13 -3.31 -21.23 21.61
C HIS A 13 -3.36 -20.31 20.38
N THR A 14 -2.36 -20.40 19.50
CA THR A 14 -2.33 -19.60 18.26
C THR A 14 -3.42 -20.00 17.27
N THR A 15 -3.77 -21.28 17.16
CA THR A 15 -4.91 -21.73 16.33
C THR A 15 -6.24 -21.25 16.89
N GLN A 16 -6.44 -21.29 18.21
CA GLN A 16 -7.63 -20.75 18.87
C GLN A 16 -7.76 -19.24 18.65
N LEU A 17 -6.67 -18.48 18.78
CA LEU A 17 -6.68 -17.04 18.54
C LEU A 17 -7.04 -16.71 17.08
N ARG A 18 -6.45 -17.44 16.12
CA ARG A 18 -6.78 -17.32 14.69
C ARG A 18 -8.25 -17.64 14.43
N ALA A 19 -8.77 -18.72 15.00
CA ALA A 19 -10.17 -19.12 14.85
C ALA A 19 -11.13 -18.06 15.42
N SER A 20 -10.82 -17.50 16.59
CA SER A 20 -11.62 -16.42 17.20
C SER A 20 -11.67 -15.17 16.33
N THR A 21 -10.54 -14.79 15.74
CA THR A 21 -10.42 -13.63 14.84
C THR A 21 -11.21 -13.86 13.55
N ALA A 22 -11.09 -15.06 12.96
CA ALA A 22 -11.85 -15.43 11.78
C ALA A 22 -13.37 -15.39 12.03
N ARG A 23 -13.83 -15.81 13.22
CA ARG A 23 -15.25 -15.72 13.62
C ARG A 23 -15.73 -14.27 13.69
N LYS A 24 -14.95 -13.37 14.29
CA LYS A 24 -15.28 -11.92 14.36
C LYS A 24 -15.41 -11.31 12.96
N ILE A 25 -14.49 -11.63 12.05
CA ILE A 25 -14.52 -11.14 10.67
C ILE A 25 -15.76 -11.69 9.94
N LYS A 26 -16.05 -13.00 10.04
CA LYS A 26 -17.25 -13.60 9.42
C LYS A 26 -18.54 -12.99 9.96
N GLN A 27 -18.63 -12.75 11.27
CA GLN A 27 -19.79 -12.10 11.87
C GLN A 27 -19.96 -10.68 11.35
N ALA A 28 -18.88 -9.91 11.28
CA ALA A 28 -18.89 -8.56 10.72
C ALA A 28 -19.41 -8.55 9.28
N ILE A 29 -18.94 -9.46 8.42
CA ILE A 29 -19.42 -9.57 7.03
C ILE A 29 -20.93 -9.85 6.99
N ARG A 30 -21.43 -10.78 7.82
CA ARG A 30 -22.88 -11.10 7.87
C ARG A 30 -23.73 -9.91 8.31
N GLU A 31 -23.32 -9.22 9.37
CA GLU A 31 -24.03 -8.06 9.89
C GLU A 31 -24.02 -6.89 8.91
N MET A 32 -22.86 -6.63 8.28
CA MET A 32 -22.74 -5.60 7.25
C MET A 32 -23.62 -5.93 6.04
N LYS A 33 -23.71 -7.20 5.64
CA LYS A 33 -24.62 -7.66 4.58
C LYS A 33 -26.09 -7.42 4.96
N LYS A 34 -26.48 -7.77 6.19
CA LYS A 34 -27.85 -7.58 6.69
C LYS A 34 -28.26 -6.10 6.72
N LYS A 35 -27.33 -5.23 7.10
CA LYS A 35 -27.54 -3.77 7.18
C LYS A 35 -27.34 -3.03 5.86
N GLY A 36 -26.95 -3.73 4.78
CA GLY A 36 -26.66 -3.10 3.49
C GLY A 36 -25.43 -2.18 3.49
N LEU A 37 -24.49 -2.37 4.42
CA LEU A 37 -23.26 -1.57 4.48
C LEU A 37 -22.26 -2.00 3.39
N PRO A 38 -21.40 -1.08 2.91
CA PRO A 38 -20.37 -1.41 1.94
C PRO A 38 -19.36 -2.41 2.51
N ILE A 39 -19.29 -3.61 1.93
CA ILE A 39 -18.40 -4.69 2.33
C ILE A 39 -17.07 -4.54 1.60
N ASN A 40 -16.10 -3.84 2.21
CA ASN A 40 -14.72 -3.77 1.74
C ASN A 40 -13.75 -4.05 2.91
N PRO A 41 -12.46 -4.39 2.66
CA PRO A 41 -11.52 -4.75 3.73
C PRO A 41 -11.36 -3.66 4.81
N ASN A 42 -11.44 -2.39 4.41
CA ASN A 42 -11.36 -1.25 5.33
C ASN A 42 -12.61 -1.12 6.22
N SER A 43 -13.79 -1.24 5.62
CA SER A 43 -15.06 -1.20 6.33
C SER A 43 -15.20 -2.38 7.28
N VAL A 44 -14.80 -3.58 6.86
CA VAL A 44 -14.80 -4.79 7.71
C VAL A 44 -13.82 -4.64 8.87
N SER A 45 -12.64 -4.04 8.65
CA SER A 45 -11.68 -3.73 9.72
C SER A 45 -12.31 -2.84 10.79
N ARG A 46 -12.94 -1.73 10.37
CA ARG A 46 -13.59 -0.77 11.28
C ARG A 46 -14.77 -1.41 12.02
N TYR A 47 -15.57 -2.22 11.33
CA TYR A 47 -16.77 -2.84 11.91
C TYR A 47 -16.43 -4.00 12.87
N SER A 48 -15.43 -4.81 12.55
CA SER A 48 -15.05 -5.98 13.37
C SER A 48 -14.08 -5.66 14.51
N GLY A 49 -13.47 -4.47 14.52
CA GLY A 49 -12.39 -4.10 15.44
C GLY A 49 -11.09 -4.87 15.19
N VAL A 50 -10.96 -5.55 14.05
CA VAL A 50 -9.75 -6.31 13.68
C VAL A 50 -8.86 -5.44 12.80
N SER A 51 -7.55 -5.44 13.09
CA SER A 51 -6.57 -4.71 12.29
C SER A 51 -6.59 -5.11 10.81
N ARG A 52 -6.39 -4.13 9.92
CA ARG A 52 -6.26 -4.36 8.47
C ARG A 52 -5.21 -5.40 8.14
N LYS A 53 -4.05 -5.34 8.81
CA LYS A 53 -2.95 -6.31 8.62
C LYS A 53 -3.42 -7.75 8.84
N THR A 54 -4.21 -7.96 9.89
CA THR A 54 -4.78 -9.27 10.20
C THR A 54 -5.77 -9.74 9.14
N ILE A 55 -6.58 -8.84 8.59
CA ILE A 55 -7.50 -9.17 7.49
C ILE A 55 -6.75 -9.57 6.22
N TYR A 56 -5.68 -8.85 5.85
CA TYR A 56 -4.86 -9.19 4.68
C TYR A 56 -4.10 -10.50 4.85
N ASN A 57 -3.70 -10.84 6.09
CA ASN A 57 -3.07 -12.13 6.39
C ASN A 57 -4.04 -13.32 6.25
N HIS A 58 -5.36 -13.09 6.31
CA HIS A 58 -6.39 -14.11 6.12
C HIS A 58 -6.91 -14.09 4.68
N THR A 59 -6.15 -14.68 3.77
CA THR A 59 -6.43 -14.70 2.31
C THR A 59 -7.83 -15.24 1.99
N ASP A 60 -8.30 -16.27 2.68
CA ASP A 60 -9.62 -16.89 2.46
C ASP A 60 -10.78 -15.96 2.84
N LEU A 61 -10.57 -15.07 3.81
CA LEU A 61 -11.56 -14.07 4.21
C LEU A 61 -11.49 -12.87 3.27
N LEU A 62 -10.30 -12.53 2.79
CA LEU A 62 -10.09 -11.48 1.81
C LEU A 62 -10.79 -11.79 0.48
N THR A 63 -10.73 -13.04 0.01
CA THR A 63 -11.47 -13.48 -1.19
C THR A 63 -12.98 -13.38 -0.99
N GLN A 64 -13.51 -13.75 0.18
CA GLN A 64 -14.93 -13.59 0.51
C GLN A 64 -15.36 -12.11 0.55
N ILE A 65 -14.54 -11.23 1.14
CA ILE A 65 -14.81 -9.79 1.18
C ILE A 65 -14.81 -9.21 -0.22
N ARG A 66 -13.83 -9.57 -1.07
CA ARG A 66 -13.77 -9.12 -2.47
C ARG A 66 -14.93 -9.64 -3.31
N ALA A 67 -15.31 -10.91 -3.13
CA ALA A 67 -16.48 -11.48 -3.80
C ALA A 67 -17.78 -10.78 -3.39
N ALA A 68 -17.91 -10.40 -2.11
CA ALA A 68 -19.03 -9.61 -1.63
C ALA A 68 -19.01 -8.15 -2.13
N ALA A 69 -17.83 -7.55 -2.28
CA ALA A 69 -17.65 -6.19 -2.82
C ALA A 69 -18.00 -6.11 -4.32
N ASN A 70 -17.71 -7.17 -5.09
CA ASN A 70 -17.95 -7.22 -6.53
C ASN A 70 -19.37 -7.64 -6.91
N LYS A 71 -20.19 -8.09 -5.95
CA LYS A 71 -21.62 -8.26 -6.22
C LYS A 71 -22.25 -6.87 -6.23
N PRO A 72 -22.80 -6.40 -7.38
CA PRO A 72 -23.61 -5.21 -7.36
C PRO A 72 -24.70 -5.44 -6.32
N VAL A 73 -24.81 -4.53 -5.35
CA VAL A 73 -25.97 -4.49 -4.48
C VAL A 73 -27.14 -4.27 -5.42
N ILE A 74 -27.89 -5.33 -5.72
CA ILE A 74 -29.22 -5.22 -6.30
C ILE A 74 -30.01 -4.51 -5.21
N ARG A 75 -30.01 -3.18 -5.29
CA ARG A 75 -30.97 -2.34 -4.60
C ARG A 75 -32.33 -2.84 -5.08
N PRO A 76 -33.30 -3.13 -4.20
CA PRO A 76 -34.66 -3.36 -4.65
C PRO A 76 -35.01 -2.19 -5.56
N ALA A 77 -35.35 -2.50 -6.82
CA ALA A 77 -35.80 -1.50 -7.76
C ALA A 77 -37.10 -0.93 -7.19
N ASP A 78 -37.05 0.31 -6.69
CA ASP A 78 -38.25 1.13 -6.66
C ASP A 78 -38.61 1.35 -8.13
N GLN A 79 -39.59 0.57 -8.58
CA GLN A 79 -40.28 0.79 -9.84
C GLN A 79 -41.08 2.08 -9.67
N GLY A 80 -40.55 3.16 -10.24
CA GLY A 80 -41.21 4.45 -10.33
C GLY A 80 -40.88 5.06 -11.68
N GLU A 81 -41.52 4.56 -12.74
CA GLU A 81 -41.72 5.32 -13.96
C GLU A 81 -42.51 6.58 -13.60
N GLY A 82 -41.80 7.69 -13.49
CA GLY A 82 -42.32 9.03 -13.24
C GLY A 82 -41.33 10.04 -13.81
N PRO A 83 -41.79 11.25 -14.20
CA PRO A 83 -41.02 12.20 -15.00
C PRO A 83 -39.69 12.56 -14.30
N PRO A 84 -38.64 13.00 -15.03
CA PRO A 84 -37.29 13.14 -14.49
C PRO A 84 -37.26 14.18 -13.37
N THR A 85 -37.47 13.72 -12.15
CA THR A 85 -37.36 14.54 -10.95
C THR A 85 -35.87 14.77 -10.68
N THR A 86 -35.57 15.98 -10.21
CA THR A 86 -34.27 16.58 -9.89
C THR A 86 -33.22 15.63 -9.29
N GLU A 87 -33.65 14.57 -8.61
CA GLU A 87 -32.82 13.52 -8.03
C GLU A 87 -31.96 12.77 -9.07
N SER A 88 -32.48 12.52 -10.27
CA SER A 88 -31.71 11.89 -11.36
C SER A 88 -30.56 12.79 -11.85
N GLY A 89 -30.79 14.11 -11.89
CA GLY A 89 -29.78 15.11 -12.25
C GLY A 89 -28.67 15.24 -11.20
N ILE A 90 -29.02 15.25 -9.91
CA ILE A 90 -28.05 15.30 -8.80
C ILE A 90 -27.15 14.05 -8.81
N ILE A 91 -27.74 12.87 -9.03
CA ILE A 91 -26.98 11.62 -9.12
C ILE A 91 -26.02 11.63 -10.32
N ALA A 92 -26.46 12.14 -11.47
CA ALA A 92 -25.60 12.29 -12.64
C ALA A 92 -24.43 13.26 -12.40
N ALA A 93 -24.70 14.43 -11.79
CA ALA A 93 -23.69 15.41 -11.43
C ALA A 93 -22.66 14.83 -10.45
N LEU A 94 -23.10 14.10 -9.42
CA LEU A 94 -22.21 13.50 -8.43
C LEU A 94 -21.33 12.40 -9.04
N ARG A 95 -21.86 11.60 -9.97
CA ARG A 95 -21.07 10.61 -10.73
C ARG A 95 -19.99 11.28 -11.58
N ASN A 96 -20.33 12.38 -12.24
CA ASN A 96 -19.37 13.15 -13.03
C ASN A 96 -18.27 13.73 -12.14
N GLN A 97 -18.63 14.28 -10.97
CA GLN A 97 -17.68 14.82 -10.00
C GLN A 97 -16.73 13.74 -9.45
N ILE A 98 -17.25 12.56 -9.11
CA ILE A 98 -16.41 11.42 -8.68
C ILE A 98 -15.44 11.00 -9.80
N THR A 99 -15.92 10.99 -11.03
CA THR A 99 -15.09 10.62 -12.19
C THR A 99 -13.97 11.64 -12.39
N ALA A 100 -14.30 12.93 -12.37
CA ALA A 100 -13.34 14.03 -12.49
C ALA A 100 -12.29 14.02 -11.37
N LEU A 101 -12.71 13.83 -10.12
CA LEU A 101 -11.79 13.70 -8.97
C LEU A 101 -10.86 12.49 -9.13
N LYS A 102 -11.40 11.35 -9.55
CA LYS A 102 -10.61 10.13 -9.75
C LYS A 102 -9.59 10.30 -10.88
N THR A 103 -9.96 10.97 -11.97
CA THR A 103 -9.03 11.26 -13.07
C THR A 103 -7.95 12.25 -12.63
N GLY A 104 -8.32 13.30 -11.88
CA GLY A 104 -7.37 14.27 -11.31
C GLY A 104 -6.34 13.58 -10.42
N HIS A 105 -6.78 12.85 -9.41
CA HIS A 105 -5.87 12.12 -8.52
C HIS A 105 -4.98 11.11 -9.26
N ARG A 106 -5.46 10.49 -10.33
CA ARG A 106 -4.63 9.59 -11.14
C ARG A 106 -3.53 10.36 -11.88
N ALA A 107 -3.83 11.55 -12.38
CA ALA A 107 -2.85 12.44 -13.01
C ALA A 107 -1.82 12.91 -11.97
N ASP A 108 -2.25 13.41 -10.82
CA ASP A 108 -1.37 13.86 -9.74
C ASP A 108 -0.41 12.76 -9.29
N ILE A 109 -0.90 11.52 -9.13
CA ILE A 109 -0.05 10.38 -8.76
C ILE A 109 0.96 10.05 -9.85
N ALA A 110 0.59 10.17 -11.13
CA ALA A 110 1.50 9.93 -12.23
C ALA A 110 2.60 11.00 -12.29
N GLU A 111 2.22 12.27 -12.10
CA GLU A 111 3.15 13.40 -12.04
C GLU A 111 4.13 13.25 -10.89
N LEU A 112 3.64 13.03 -9.66
CA LEU A 112 4.50 12.84 -8.49
C LEU A 112 5.48 11.68 -8.67
N LYS A 113 5.06 10.58 -9.31
CA LYS A 113 5.96 9.47 -9.62
C LYS A 113 7.03 9.85 -10.64
N ALA A 114 6.68 10.65 -11.65
CA ALA A 114 7.65 11.15 -12.61
C ALA A 114 8.66 12.09 -11.93
N THR A 115 8.21 12.98 -11.03
CA THR A 115 9.09 13.86 -10.25
C THR A 115 10.05 13.06 -9.38
N ILE A 116 9.56 12.07 -8.63
CA ILE A 116 10.43 11.20 -7.81
C ILE A 116 11.46 10.47 -8.67
N LYS A 117 11.06 10.00 -9.85
CA LYS A 117 11.99 9.33 -10.78
C LYS A 117 13.09 10.29 -11.22
N GLY A 118 12.73 11.51 -11.65
CA GLY A 118 13.70 12.53 -12.06
C GLY A 118 14.67 12.89 -10.93
N LEU A 119 14.15 13.16 -9.73
CA LEU A 119 14.99 13.48 -8.57
C LEU A 119 15.97 12.35 -8.21
N ASN A 120 15.58 11.09 -8.38
CA ASN A 120 16.48 9.96 -8.16
C ASN A 120 17.57 9.85 -9.24
N GLU A 121 17.24 10.19 -10.49
CA GLU A 121 18.20 10.25 -11.60
C GLU A 121 19.23 11.37 -11.37
N ASP A 122 18.77 12.56 -10.98
CA ASP A 122 19.62 13.70 -10.65
C ASP A 122 20.55 13.40 -9.47
N LEU A 123 20.01 12.76 -8.42
CA LEU A 123 20.79 12.33 -7.25
C LEU A 123 21.84 11.30 -7.65
N ALA A 124 21.50 10.34 -8.51
CA ALA A 124 22.45 9.36 -9.02
C ALA A 124 23.56 10.01 -9.85
N ALA A 125 23.23 11.00 -10.70
CA ALA A 125 24.21 11.75 -11.48
C ALA A 125 25.16 12.54 -10.56
N ALA A 126 24.63 13.28 -9.59
CA ALA A 126 25.42 14.05 -8.63
C ALA A 126 26.34 13.14 -7.80
N HIS A 127 25.86 11.98 -7.35
CA HIS A 127 26.70 10.98 -6.67
C HIS A 127 27.80 10.44 -7.59
N GLY A 128 27.52 10.23 -8.87
CA GLY A 128 28.51 9.87 -9.88
C GLY A 128 29.61 10.91 -10.00
N GLU A 129 29.25 12.19 -10.12
CA GLU A 129 30.21 13.30 -10.20
C GLU A 129 31.09 13.39 -8.95
N ILE A 130 30.48 13.31 -7.75
CA ILE A 130 31.23 13.30 -6.48
C ILE A 130 32.23 12.15 -6.45
N TYR A 131 31.83 10.95 -6.90
CA TYR A 131 32.72 9.80 -6.97
C TYR A 131 33.89 10.05 -7.93
N THR A 132 33.64 10.59 -9.13
CA THR A 132 34.70 10.89 -10.10
C THR A 132 35.69 11.93 -9.56
N LEU A 133 35.21 12.99 -8.92
CA LEU A 133 36.04 14.02 -8.30
C LEU A 133 36.85 13.45 -7.14
N ALA A 134 36.26 12.63 -6.29
CA ALA A 134 36.97 11.96 -5.20
C ALA A 134 38.11 11.08 -5.73
N GLU A 135 37.89 10.37 -6.84
CA GLU A 135 38.92 9.51 -7.44
C GLU A 135 40.06 10.32 -8.07
N GLN A 136 39.74 11.43 -8.76
CA GLN A 136 40.73 12.36 -9.28
C GLN A 136 41.60 12.96 -8.16
N LEU A 137 41.00 13.34 -7.03
CA LEU A 137 41.74 13.83 -5.86
C LEU A 137 42.64 12.75 -5.26
N ARG A 138 42.17 11.50 -5.17
CA ARG A 138 42.97 10.35 -4.72
C ARG A 138 44.19 10.11 -5.61
N HIS A 139 44.01 10.19 -6.92
CA HIS A 139 45.08 10.00 -7.91
C HIS A 139 46.09 11.14 -7.87
N ARG A 140 45.63 12.39 -7.76
CA ARG A 140 46.51 13.58 -7.63
C ARG A 140 47.34 13.54 -6.34
N GLY A 141 46.76 13.13 -5.22
CA GLY A 141 47.47 12.98 -3.95
C GLY A 141 48.58 11.92 -3.97
N LYS A 142 48.38 10.81 -4.71
CA LYS A 142 49.43 9.81 -4.93
C LYS A 142 50.57 10.33 -5.81
N SER A 143 50.25 11.07 -6.87
CA SER A 143 51.26 11.66 -7.76
C SER A 143 52.15 12.72 -7.08
N SER A 144 51.63 13.45 -6.09
CA SER A 144 52.43 14.42 -5.32
C SER A 144 53.37 13.78 -4.29
N ILE A 145 53.05 12.59 -3.78
CA ILE A 145 53.89 11.87 -2.82
C ILE A 145 55.13 11.27 -3.51
N ASP A 146 54.98 10.77 -4.73
CA ASP A 146 56.07 10.15 -5.51
C ASP A 146 57.13 11.18 -5.99
N LYS A 147 56.74 12.43 -6.23
CA LYS A 147 57.68 13.51 -6.59
C LYS A 147 58.44 14.12 -5.41
N GLY A 148 58.05 13.82 -4.17
CA GLY A 148 58.67 14.35 -2.95
C GLY A 148 59.88 13.56 -2.44
N SER A 149 60.13 12.34 -2.94
CA SER A 149 61.22 11.46 -2.47
C SER A 149 62.50 11.50 -3.33
N GLY A 150 62.62 12.45 -4.27
CA GLY A 150 63.67 12.46 -5.30
C GLY A 150 64.77 13.52 -5.18
N THR A 151 64.93 14.24 -4.06
CA THR A 151 66.04 15.21 -3.90
C THR A 151 66.74 15.07 -2.55
N ALA A 152 67.63 14.10 -2.45
CA ALA A 152 68.71 14.12 -1.46
C ALA A 152 69.99 13.58 -2.12
N SER A 153 70.70 14.47 -2.82
CA SER A 153 72.15 14.31 -3.01
C SER A 153 72.85 14.46 -1.66
N PRO A 154 73.87 13.65 -1.41
CA PRO A 154 75.09 14.20 -0.85
C PRO A 154 76.30 13.81 -1.72
N GLY A 155 77.25 14.74 -1.76
CA GLY A 155 78.52 14.60 -2.50
C GLY A 155 79.59 13.83 -1.77
#